data_AF-A0A2S9DQQ2-F1
#
_entry.id   AF-A0A2S9DQQ2-F1
#
_cell.length_a   1.000
_cell.length_b   1.000
_cell.length_c   1.000
_cell.angle_alpha   90.00
_cell.angle_beta   90.00
_cell.angle_gamma   90.00
#
_symmetry.space_group_name_H-M   'P 1'
#
loop_
_entity.id
_entity.type
_entity.pdbx_description
1 polymer ?
#
loop_
_entity_poly.entity_id
_entity_poly.type
_entity_poly.pdbx_seq_one_letter_code
_entity_poly.pdbx_strand_id
1 'polypeptide(L)'
;MPSLSSILTKIKIRLGSKYSEDQMVYVVYGKQPSPFPDLEYIEPIIAIVASERECFAIQEKYLDTKVSWEARKVQGAESIDLVDGCVLYLTHTTLSSYDEDADGNPIFGIMENPQPTALYCSRDTAEQQAPEQYLHIVTLGEINLRGVGELLE
;
A
#
# COMPACT_ATOMS: atom_id res chain seq x y z
N MET A 1 19.45 -20.35 -43.42
CA MET A 1 18.46 -19.26 -43.20
C MET A 1 17.83 -19.49 -41.84
N PRO A 2 17.89 -18.54 -40.89
CA PRO A 2 17.26 -18.73 -39.58
C PRO A 2 15.74 -18.77 -39.74
N SER A 3 15.07 -19.67 -39.00
CA SER A 3 13.62 -19.85 -39.13
C SER A 3 12.88 -18.59 -38.65
N LEU A 4 11.77 -18.26 -39.31
CA LEU A 4 10.91 -17.11 -38.96
C LEU A 4 10.44 -17.18 -37.49
N SER A 5 10.31 -18.38 -36.94
CA SER A 5 9.99 -18.62 -35.53
C SER A 5 11.05 -18.01 -34.60
N SER A 6 12.34 -18.15 -34.91
CA SER A 6 13.44 -17.62 -34.08
C SER A 6 13.52 -16.08 -34.08
N ILE A 7 13.03 -15.44 -35.15
CA ILE A 7 12.97 -13.98 -35.27
C ILE A 7 11.80 -13.43 -34.45
N LEU A 8 10.64 -14.10 -34.48
CA LEU A 8 9.48 -13.72 -33.68
C LEU A 8 9.73 -13.90 -32.17
N THR A 9 10.44 -14.95 -31.75
CA THR A 9 10.83 -15.12 -30.34
C THR A 9 11.79 -14.03 -29.88
N LYS A 10 12.77 -13.65 -30.70
CA LYS A 10 13.69 -12.54 -30.39
C LYS A 10 13.00 -11.18 -30.34
N ILE A 11 11.95 -10.98 -31.14
CA ILE A 11 11.13 -9.75 -31.11
C ILE A 11 10.26 -9.72 -29.85
N LYS A 12 9.61 -10.83 -29.47
CA LYS A 12 8.87 -10.94 -28.19
C LYS A 12 9.76 -10.70 -26.97
N ILE A 13 10.99 -11.22 -26.98
CA ILE A 13 11.96 -11.02 -25.87
C ILE A 13 12.47 -9.57 -25.83
N ARG A 14 12.58 -8.89 -26.98
CA ARG A 14 13.05 -7.49 -27.04
C ARG A 14 11.96 -6.45 -26.80
N LEU A 15 10.68 -6.80 -26.95
CA LEU A 15 9.54 -5.92 -26.66
C LEU A 15 9.04 -6.05 -25.22
N GLY A 16 9.44 -7.08 -24.48
CA GLY A 16 9.08 -7.25 -23.07
C GLY A 16 10.01 -6.59 -22.05
N SER A 17 10.98 -5.75 -22.45
CA SER A 17 12.02 -5.25 -21.51
C SER A 17 12.40 -3.78 -21.64
N LYS A 18 11.49 -2.87 -22.00
CA LYS A 18 11.84 -1.44 -22.04
C LYS A 18 10.93 -0.42 -21.37
N TYR A 19 9.85 -0.87 -20.76
CA TYR A 19 9.12 -0.07 -19.79
C TYR A 19 8.62 -1.06 -18.75
N SER A 20 9.32 -1.17 -17.62
CA SER A 20 8.61 -1.59 -16.42
C SER A 20 7.58 -0.48 -16.21
N GLU A 21 6.33 -0.76 -16.55
CA GLU A 21 5.23 0.08 -16.07
C GLU A 21 5.28 -0.06 -14.57
N ASP A 22 5.65 1.01 -13.88
CA ASP A 22 5.62 1.00 -12.44
C ASP A 22 4.21 0.62 -11.97
N GLN A 23 4.15 -0.38 -11.10
CA GLN A 23 2.89 -0.96 -10.72
C GLN A 23 2.11 0.02 -9.83
N MET A 24 0.83 0.18 -10.16
CA MET A 24 -0.08 1.06 -9.43
C MET A 24 -0.93 0.23 -8.49
N VAL A 25 -1.17 0.73 -7.29
CA VAL A 25 -2.13 0.20 -6.33
C VAL A 25 -3.05 1.32 -5.87
N TYR A 26 -4.07 0.98 -5.10
CA TYR A 26 -5.02 1.93 -4.55
C TYR A 26 -4.96 1.88 -3.03
N VAL A 27 -4.71 3.04 -2.43
CA VAL A 27 -4.79 3.24 -0.99
C VAL A 27 -6.24 3.59 -0.66
N VAL A 28 -6.90 2.75 0.12
CA VAL A 28 -8.32 2.87 0.44
C VAL A 28 -8.46 3.42 1.85
N TYR A 29 -9.28 4.46 1.99
CA TYR A 29 -9.60 5.11 3.26
C TYR A 29 -11.05 4.84 3.63
N GLY A 30 -11.31 4.76 4.94
CA GLY A 30 -12.64 4.49 5.48
C GLY A 30 -13.02 5.50 6.54
N LYS A 31 -13.86 6.48 6.19
CA LYS A 31 -14.36 7.44 7.17
C LYS A 31 -15.36 6.76 8.11
N GLN A 32 -15.08 6.86 9.41
CA GLN A 32 -15.82 6.19 10.49
C GLN A 32 -15.81 7.02 11.78
N PRO A 33 -16.73 6.76 12.73
CA PRO A 33 -16.72 7.43 14.03
C PRO A 33 -15.38 7.27 14.73
N SER A 34 -14.89 8.33 15.35
CA SER A 34 -13.62 8.30 16.05
C SER A 34 -13.70 7.41 17.30
N PRO A 35 -12.70 6.55 17.54
CA PRO A 35 -12.52 5.92 18.84
C PRO A 35 -11.97 6.90 19.89
N PHE A 36 -11.45 8.06 19.47
CA PHE A 36 -10.88 9.09 20.33
C PHE A 36 -11.93 10.13 20.75
N PRO A 37 -11.98 10.54 22.03
CA PRO A 37 -13.04 11.37 22.58
C PRO A 37 -13.08 12.81 22.01
N ASP A 38 -11.95 13.32 21.55
CA ASP A 38 -11.81 14.70 21.08
C ASP A 38 -12.18 14.89 19.60
N LEU A 39 -12.55 13.81 18.91
CA LEU A 39 -12.84 13.79 17.48
C LEU A 39 -14.18 13.11 17.22
N GLU A 40 -14.92 13.62 16.24
CA GLU A 40 -16.19 13.00 15.85
C GLU A 40 -15.96 11.83 14.86
N TYR A 41 -15.00 12.00 13.94
CA TYR A 41 -14.68 11.02 12.90
C TYR A 41 -13.19 10.95 12.64
N ILE A 42 -12.74 9.77 12.19
CA ILE A 42 -11.43 9.53 11.58
C ILE A 42 -11.62 8.93 10.18
N GLU A 43 -10.59 9.03 9.34
CA GLU A 43 -10.53 8.45 7.99
C GLU A 43 -9.18 7.75 7.79
N PRO A 44 -8.93 6.63 8.50
CA PRO A 44 -7.69 5.88 8.36
C PRO A 44 -7.61 5.14 7.01
N ILE A 45 -6.39 4.72 6.65
CA ILE A 45 -6.18 3.70 5.60
C ILE A 45 -6.78 2.39 6.12
N ILE A 46 -7.70 1.80 5.36
CA ILE A 46 -8.37 0.54 5.71
C ILE A 46 -7.93 -0.62 4.82
N ALA A 47 -7.33 -0.35 3.66
CA ALA A 47 -6.79 -1.37 2.76
C ALA A 47 -5.80 -0.77 1.76
N ILE A 48 -4.94 -1.62 1.21
CA ILE A 48 -4.18 -1.38 -0.02
C ILE A 48 -4.60 -2.45 -1.01
N VAL A 49 -5.04 -2.09 -2.20
CA VAL A 49 -5.62 -3.03 -3.17
C VAL A 49 -5.01 -2.87 -4.56
N ALA A 50 -4.96 -3.95 -5.34
CA ALA A 50 -4.27 -3.96 -6.63
C ALA A 50 -5.11 -3.31 -7.74
N SER A 51 -6.42 -3.22 -7.56
CA SER A 51 -7.34 -2.74 -8.59
C SER A 51 -8.44 -1.83 -8.06
N GLU A 52 -8.90 -0.89 -8.89
CA GLU A 52 -10.04 -0.03 -8.54
C GLU A 52 -11.34 -0.83 -8.35
N ARG A 53 -11.44 -1.99 -9.02
CA ARG A 53 -12.56 -2.91 -8.85
C ARG A 53 -12.66 -3.41 -7.41
N GLU A 54 -11.54 -3.67 -6.75
CA GLU A 54 -11.51 -4.05 -5.33
C GLU A 54 -11.99 -2.89 -4.44
N CYS A 55 -11.66 -1.64 -4.76
CA CYS A 55 -12.18 -0.47 -4.04
C CYS A 55 -13.71 -0.43 -4.07
N PHE A 56 -14.31 -0.63 -5.25
CA PHE A 56 -15.77 -0.70 -5.38
C PHE A 56 -16.36 -1.88 -4.59
N ALA A 57 -15.71 -3.05 -4.63
CA ALA A 57 -16.15 -4.21 -3.86
C ALA A 57 -16.11 -3.95 -2.34
N ILE A 58 -15.11 -3.21 -1.84
CA ILE A 58 -15.03 -2.78 -0.44
C ILE A 58 -16.20 -1.84 -0.12
N GLN A 59 -16.45 -0.83 -0.95
CA GLN A 59 -17.55 0.12 -0.75
C GLN A 59 -18.93 -0.58 -0.73
N GLU A 60 -19.17 -1.55 -1.62
CA GLU A 60 -20.42 -2.32 -1.66
C GLU A 60 -20.59 -3.23 -0.43
N LYS A 61 -19.49 -3.77 0.09
CA LYS A 61 -19.50 -4.68 1.24
C LYS A 61 -19.70 -3.96 2.56
N TYR A 62 -19.17 -2.74 2.72
CA TYR A 62 -19.16 -2.00 3.97
C TYR A 62 -19.96 -0.69 3.86
N LEU A 63 -21.28 -0.84 3.74
CA LEU A 63 -22.21 0.27 3.48
C LEU A 63 -22.23 1.35 4.59
N ASP A 64 -21.87 1.00 5.81
CA ASP A 64 -21.82 1.92 6.95
C ASP A 64 -20.51 2.72 7.01
N THR A 65 -19.53 2.40 6.15
CA THR A 65 -18.26 3.12 6.05
C THR A 65 -18.25 3.97 4.79
N LYS A 66 -17.96 5.26 4.93
CA LYS A 66 -17.76 6.10 3.75
C LYS A 66 -16.36 5.85 3.20
N VAL A 67 -16.28 5.02 2.17
CA VAL A 67 -15.03 4.61 1.51
C VAL A 67 -14.59 5.65 0.48
N SER A 68 -13.29 5.93 0.45
CA SER A 68 -12.61 6.74 -0.58
C SER A 68 -11.28 6.07 -0.94
N TRP A 69 -10.67 6.40 -2.09
CA TRP A 69 -9.37 5.83 -2.47
C TRP A 69 -8.55 6.77 -3.34
N GLU A 70 -7.23 6.58 -3.31
CA GLU A 70 -6.28 7.24 -4.21
C GLU A 70 -5.38 6.21 -4.89
N ALA A 71 -5.06 6.45 -6.17
CA ALA A 71 -4.09 5.63 -6.89
C ALA A 71 -2.67 6.05 -6.54
N ARG A 72 -1.82 5.08 -6.20
CA ARG A 72 -0.42 5.28 -5.81
C ARG A 72 0.50 4.37 -6.62
N LYS A 73 1.62 4.95 -7.01
CA LYS A 73 2.72 4.25 -7.66
C LYS A 73 3.55 3.52 -6.63
N VAL A 74 3.85 2.23 -6.85
CA VAL A 74 4.75 1.45 -6.00
C VAL A 74 6.17 1.59 -6.51
N GLN A 75 7.03 2.20 -5.68
CA GLN A 75 8.45 2.39 -5.98
C GLN A 75 9.22 1.08 -5.82
N GLY A 76 10.16 0.83 -6.73
CA GLY A 76 11.01 -0.37 -6.71
C GLY A 76 10.36 -1.64 -7.26
N ALA A 77 9.10 -1.58 -7.71
CA ALA A 77 8.34 -2.75 -8.18
C ALA A 77 8.76 -3.25 -9.58
N GLU A 78 9.90 -2.81 -10.13
CA GLU A 78 10.21 -2.97 -11.55
C GLU A 78 10.38 -4.43 -12.01
N SER A 79 10.59 -5.34 -11.07
CA SER A 79 10.83 -6.77 -11.28
C SER A 79 9.96 -7.66 -10.40
N ILE A 80 8.95 -7.08 -9.73
CA ILE A 80 8.12 -7.78 -8.75
C ILE A 80 6.67 -7.72 -9.24
N ASP A 81 6.03 -8.89 -9.33
CA ASP A 81 4.58 -8.96 -9.52
C ASP A 81 3.91 -8.73 -8.16
N LEU A 82 3.16 -7.64 -8.04
CA LEU A 82 2.33 -7.38 -6.87
C LEU A 82 1.10 -8.30 -6.89
N VAL A 83 1.06 -9.20 -5.91
CA VAL A 83 -0.03 -10.15 -5.70
C VAL A 83 -0.58 -10.01 -4.28
N ASP A 84 -1.83 -10.45 -4.08
CA ASP A 84 -2.44 -10.48 -2.74
C ASP A 84 -1.51 -11.15 -1.72
N GLY A 85 -1.35 -10.53 -0.56
CA GLY A 85 -0.42 -10.96 0.48
C GLY A 85 0.99 -10.36 0.38
N CYS A 86 1.33 -9.60 -0.68
CA CYS A 86 2.59 -8.88 -0.76
C CYS A 86 2.69 -7.83 0.36
N VAL A 87 3.84 -7.80 1.04
CA VAL A 87 4.17 -6.75 2.01
C VAL A 87 4.69 -5.52 1.29
N LEU A 88 4.13 -4.36 1.61
CA LEU A 88 4.52 -3.06 1.12
C LEU A 88 4.83 -2.13 2.30
N TYR A 89 5.52 -1.03 1.99
CA TYR A 89 6.02 -0.10 2.99
C TYR A 89 5.55 1.31 2.63
N LEU A 90 4.63 1.86 3.42
CA LEU A 90 4.19 3.25 3.33
C LEU A 90 5.15 4.13 4.14
N THR A 91 5.61 5.24 3.58
CA THR A 91 6.41 6.22 4.31
C THR A 91 5.54 7.35 4.82
N HIS A 92 5.77 7.77 6.06
CA HIS A 92 5.06 8.86 6.71
C HIS A 92 6.02 9.82 7.41
N THR A 93 5.71 11.11 7.40
CA THR A 93 6.48 12.14 8.12
C THR A 93 5.98 12.37 9.54
N THR A 94 4.74 12.02 9.85
CA THR A 94 4.06 12.32 11.13
C THR A 94 3.82 11.10 12.02
N LEU A 95 4.36 9.94 11.64
CA LEU A 95 4.04 8.66 12.27
C LEU A 95 5.11 8.24 13.28
N SER A 96 5.06 8.71 14.53
CA SER A 96 5.96 8.17 15.56
C SER A 96 5.47 6.80 16.03
N SER A 97 6.33 5.79 16.02
CA SER A 97 6.03 4.50 16.65
C SER A 97 5.90 4.68 18.17
N TYR A 98 4.94 3.99 18.78
CA TYR A 98 4.77 4.05 20.24
C TYR A 98 5.43 2.86 20.94
N ASP A 99 5.56 1.72 20.26
CA ASP A 99 6.17 0.49 20.77
C ASP A 99 6.78 -0.32 19.61
N GLU A 100 7.40 -1.46 19.94
CA GLU A 100 7.89 -2.46 19.00
C GLU A 100 7.27 -3.82 19.34
N ASP A 101 6.91 -4.62 18.32
CA ASP A 101 6.44 -5.99 18.53
C ASP A 101 7.57 -6.94 18.93
N ALA A 102 7.24 -8.21 19.16
CA ALA A 102 8.23 -9.23 19.56
C ALA A 102 9.34 -9.47 18.53
N ASP A 103 9.13 -9.06 17.28
CA ASP A 103 10.06 -9.20 16.16
C ASP A 103 10.81 -7.87 15.87
N GLY A 104 10.58 -6.83 16.67
CA GLY A 104 11.21 -5.51 16.52
C GLY A 104 10.57 -4.66 15.42
N ASN A 105 9.35 -4.98 14.97
CA ASN A 105 8.63 -4.12 14.05
C ASN A 105 7.96 -2.98 14.82
N PRO A 106 8.02 -1.74 14.30
CA PRO A 106 7.38 -0.62 14.95
C PRO A 106 5.86 -0.82 14.96
N ILE A 107 5.25 -0.65 16.13
CA ILE A 107 3.80 -0.60 16.28
C ILE A 107 3.35 0.85 16.27
N PHE A 108 2.26 1.09 15.54
CA PHE A 108 1.70 2.42 15.34
C PHE A 108 0.26 2.47 15.83
N GLY A 109 -0.14 3.60 16.41
CA GLY A 109 -1.54 3.87 16.67
C GLY A 109 -2.31 4.10 15.36
N ILE A 110 -3.63 3.87 15.38
CA ILE A 110 -4.49 4.25 14.26
C ILE A 110 -4.36 5.74 13.98
N MET A 111 -4.00 6.08 12.75
CA MET A 111 -3.92 7.46 12.30
C MET A 111 -5.31 8.01 11.97
N GLU A 112 -5.63 9.18 12.47
CA GLU A 112 -6.90 9.85 12.20
C GLU A 112 -7.10 10.19 10.72
N ASN A 113 -6.04 10.69 10.07
CA ASN A 113 -6.04 11.07 8.66
C ASN A 113 -4.63 10.88 8.05
N PRO A 114 -4.21 9.62 7.84
CA PRO A 114 -2.91 9.29 7.28
C PRO A 114 -2.70 9.91 5.89
N GLN A 115 -1.54 10.53 5.68
CA GLN A 115 -1.10 11.03 4.38
C GLN A 115 0.26 10.42 4.04
N PRO A 116 0.31 9.17 3.55
CA PRO A 116 1.57 8.56 3.16
C PRO A 116 2.24 9.40 2.07
N THR A 117 3.55 9.54 2.12
CA THR A 117 4.31 10.32 1.12
C THR A 117 4.66 9.46 -0.10
N ALA A 118 4.97 8.18 0.13
CA ALA A 118 5.32 7.21 -0.89
C ALA A 118 5.00 5.77 -0.43
N LEU A 119 5.06 4.85 -1.38
CA LEU A 119 4.80 3.42 -1.19
C LEU A 119 5.89 2.62 -1.90
N TYR A 120 6.48 1.65 -1.20
CA TYR A 120 7.62 0.88 -1.66
C TYR A 120 7.34 -0.62 -1.60
N CYS A 121 7.93 -1.38 -2.50
CA CYS A 121 7.86 -2.85 -2.50
C CYS A 121 8.90 -3.52 -1.58
N SER A 122 9.91 -2.79 -1.10
CA SER A 122 10.92 -3.32 -0.17
C SER A 122 11.34 -2.28 0.86
N ARG A 123 11.69 -2.78 2.05
CA ARG A 123 12.20 -1.99 3.16
C ARG A 123 13.48 -1.25 2.77
N ASP A 124 14.45 -1.97 2.20
CA ASP A 124 15.75 -1.40 1.80
C ASP A 124 15.58 -0.19 0.86
N THR A 125 14.65 -0.26 -0.10
CA THR A 125 14.39 0.86 -1.02
C THR A 125 13.77 2.04 -0.29
N ALA A 126 12.83 1.77 0.62
CA ALA A 126 12.17 2.80 1.41
C ALA A 126 13.18 3.52 2.33
N GLU A 127 14.03 2.76 3.03
CA GLU A 127 15.08 3.30 3.89
C GLU A 127 16.14 4.09 3.10
N GLN A 128 16.48 3.64 1.89
CA GLN A 128 17.43 4.36 1.04
C GLN A 128 16.86 5.69 0.49
N GLN A 129 15.59 5.70 0.08
CA GLN A 129 14.97 6.86 -0.58
C GLN A 129 14.30 7.83 0.38
N ALA A 130 13.88 7.36 1.56
CA ALA A 130 13.20 8.13 2.58
C ALA A 130 13.73 7.82 4.00
N PRO A 131 15.04 7.97 4.25
CA PRO A 131 15.69 7.54 5.51
C PRO A 131 15.18 8.27 6.77
N GLU A 132 14.61 9.45 6.60
CA GLU A 132 14.08 10.28 7.70
C GLU A 132 12.58 10.05 7.95
N GLN A 133 11.95 9.13 7.22
CA GLN A 133 10.52 8.87 7.32
C GLN A 133 10.25 7.55 8.01
N TYR A 134 9.11 7.48 8.68
CA TYR A 134 8.67 6.29 9.37
C TYR A 134 8.02 5.31 8.39
N LEU A 135 8.33 4.02 8.56
CA LEU A 135 7.84 2.95 7.70
C LEU A 135 6.65 2.25 8.34
N HIS A 136 5.52 2.35 7.68
CA HIS A 136 4.30 1.63 8.02
C HIS A 136 4.15 0.43 7.10
N ILE A 137 4.19 -0.76 7.69
CA ILE A 137 4.10 -2.03 6.97
C ILE A 137 2.64 -2.34 6.69
N VAL A 138 2.32 -2.65 5.44
CA VAL A 138 0.96 -2.99 4.99
C VAL A 138 0.98 -4.19 4.07
N THR A 139 -0.10 -4.97 4.09
CA THR A 139 -0.27 -6.14 3.21
C THR A 139 -1.26 -5.82 2.09
N LEU A 140 -0.87 -6.09 0.84
CA LEU A 140 -1.75 -5.94 -0.32
C LEU A 140 -2.94 -6.91 -0.23
N GLY A 141 -4.15 -6.39 -0.41
CA GLY A 141 -5.41 -7.14 -0.35
C GLY A 141 -5.96 -7.33 1.07
N GLU A 142 -5.23 -6.95 2.12
CA GLU A 142 -5.73 -7.02 3.50
C GLU A 142 -6.64 -5.84 3.82
N ILE A 143 -7.75 -6.11 4.50
CA ILE A 143 -8.75 -5.10 4.88
C ILE A 143 -8.87 -5.06 6.41
N ASN A 144 -8.57 -3.90 6.99
CA ASN A 144 -8.78 -3.60 8.40
C ASN A 144 -9.63 -2.33 8.53
N LEU A 145 -10.92 -2.50 8.83
CA LEU A 145 -11.84 -1.37 8.96
C LEU A 145 -11.49 -0.44 10.11
N ARG A 146 -10.77 -0.89 11.14
CA ARG A 146 -10.34 -0.01 12.24
C ARG A 146 -9.23 0.95 11.83
N GLY A 147 -8.65 0.74 10.65
CA GLY A 147 -7.44 1.42 10.20
C GLY A 147 -6.23 0.51 10.35
N VAL A 148 -5.24 0.67 9.48
CA VAL A 148 -3.93 0.04 9.67
C VAL A 148 -3.22 0.71 10.85
N GLY A 149 -2.85 -0.10 11.85
CA GLY A 149 -2.37 0.32 13.17
C GLY A 149 -3.18 -0.34 14.30
N GLU A 150 -2.80 -0.09 15.55
CA GLU A 150 -3.48 -0.57 16.75
C GLU A 150 -4.29 0.53 17.44
N LEU A 151 -5.39 0.16 18.11
CA LEU A 151 -6.06 1.04 19.06
C LEU A 151 -5.23 1.04 20.36
N LEU A 152 -4.73 2.21 20.76
CA LEU A 152 -3.94 2.37 21.98
C LEU A 152 -4.85 2.88 23.10
N GLU A 153 -4.69 2.34 24.31
CA GLU A 153 -5.43 2.75 25.51
C GLU A 153 -4.94 4.09 26.09
#